data_AF-A0A972MK78-F1
#
_entry.id   AF-A0A972MK78-F1
#
_cell.length_a   1.000
_cell.length_b   1.000
_cell.length_c   1.000
_cell.angle_alpha   90.00
_cell.angle_beta   90.00
_cell.angle_gamma   90.00
#
_symmetry.space_group_name_H-M   'P 1'
#
loop_
_entity.id
_entity.type
_entity.pdbx_description
1 polymer ?
#
loop_
_entity_poly.entity_id
_entity_poly.type
_entity_poly.pdbx_seq_one_letter_code
_entity_poly.pdbx_strand_id
1 'polypeptide(L)'
;MEELKLNVKGVAVDVLTEEWMEEDVLNKSPIILEKITKRKGGFTLHMQAPTEKIEWYFSKGLTEISIKNDKKGKYLHIEHEDGLYWVDLPPHPQILDFLKEFME
;
A
#
# COMPACT_ATOMS: atom_id res chain seq x y z
N MET A 1 -12.37 15.36 5.28
CA MET A 1 -11.17 14.79 4.64
C MET A 1 -10.11 14.82 5.71
N GLU A 2 -9.55 13.66 6.04
CA GLU A 2 -8.53 13.51 7.10
C GLU A 2 -7.19 13.19 6.44
N GLU A 3 -6.10 13.73 6.99
CA GLU A 3 -4.76 13.51 6.47
C GLU A 3 -3.80 13.07 7.59
N LEU A 4 -2.96 12.10 7.28
CA LEU A 4 -1.82 11.71 8.11
C LEU A 4 -0.54 11.94 7.29
N LYS A 5 0.40 12.74 7.81
CA LYS A 5 1.71 12.97 7.19
C LYS A 5 2.78 12.18 7.94
N LEU A 6 3.63 11.49 7.19
CA LEU A 6 4.66 10.60 7.72
C LEU A 6 5.82 10.48 6.73
N ASN A 7 6.89 9.79 7.10
CA ASN A 7 7.99 9.47 6.20
C ASN A 7 8.42 8.02 6.48
N VAL A 8 7.71 7.08 5.87
CA VAL A 8 7.90 5.64 6.12
C VAL A 8 8.33 4.95 4.85
N LYS A 9 9.44 4.22 4.94
CA LYS A 9 9.95 3.42 3.82
C LYS A 9 9.10 2.16 3.64
N GLY A 10 8.78 1.82 2.40
CA GLY A 10 8.02 0.64 2.03
C GLY A 10 8.40 0.13 0.65
N VAL A 11 7.60 -0.79 0.15
CA VAL A 11 7.71 -1.34 -1.21
C VAL A 11 6.33 -1.23 -1.85
N ALA A 12 6.25 -0.58 -3.00
CA ALA A 12 5.08 -0.63 -3.87
C ALA A 12 5.31 -1.68 -4.96
N VAL A 13 4.28 -2.44 -5.30
CA VAL A 13 4.33 -3.44 -6.36
C VAL A 13 3.16 -3.23 -7.30
N ASP A 14 3.46 -3.23 -8.59
CA ASP A 14 2.51 -3.06 -9.69
C ASP A 14 2.70 -4.20 -10.70
N VAL A 15 1.63 -4.95 -10.94
CA VAL A 15 1.56 -6.08 -11.86
C VAL A 15 0.91 -5.60 -13.15
N LEU A 16 1.73 -5.31 -14.15
CA LEU A 16 1.26 -4.99 -15.50
C LEU A 16 0.55 -6.24 -16.08
N THR A 17 -0.75 -6.17 -16.30
CA THR A 17 -1.59 -7.30 -16.71
C THR A 17 -1.42 -7.71 -18.18
N GLU A 18 -1.01 -8.97 -18.41
CA GLU A 18 -1.76 -10.04 -19.15
C GLU A 18 -0.85 -11.17 -19.71
N GLU A 19 0.48 -11.02 -19.79
CA GLU A 19 1.31 -12.04 -20.46
C GLU A 19 2.12 -13.00 -19.57
N TRP A 20 2.19 -12.79 -18.24
CA TRP A 20 3.12 -13.54 -17.39
C TRP A 20 2.53 -13.87 -16.01
N MET A 21 1.48 -14.69 -15.96
CA MET A 21 0.95 -15.20 -14.69
C MET A 21 1.84 -16.30 -14.05
N GLU A 22 2.92 -16.74 -14.72
CA GLU A 22 3.79 -17.80 -14.19
C GLU A 22 5.24 -17.35 -13.88
N GLU A 23 5.70 -16.20 -14.37
CA GLU A 23 7.06 -15.72 -14.07
C GLU A 23 7.10 -14.19 -13.83
N ASP A 24 7.69 -13.83 -12.70
CA ASP A 24 8.18 -12.51 -12.30
C ASP A 24 7.17 -11.44 -11.83
N VAL A 25 7.18 -11.21 -10.52
CA VAL A 25 6.81 -9.95 -9.89
C VAL A 25 7.80 -8.86 -10.34
N LEU A 26 7.59 -8.28 -11.53
CA LEU A 26 8.61 -7.48 -12.23
C LEU A 26 8.84 -6.08 -11.64
N ASN A 27 7.86 -5.44 -11.00
CA ASN A 27 7.99 -4.04 -10.60
C ASN A 27 7.82 -3.82 -9.09
N LYS A 28 8.79 -4.31 -8.30
CA LYS A 28 8.94 -3.90 -6.90
C LYS A 28 9.74 -2.60 -6.81
N SER A 29 9.08 -1.53 -6.43
CA SER A 29 9.69 -0.20 -6.29
C SER A 29 9.83 0.17 -4.82
N PRO A 30 11.05 0.52 -4.34
CA PRO A 30 11.18 1.08 -3.01
C PRO A 30 10.51 2.45 -2.97
N ILE A 31 9.66 2.69 -1.98
CA ILE A 31 8.92 3.94 -1.84
C ILE A 31 9.11 4.58 -0.47
N ILE A 32 8.84 5.87 -0.40
CA ILE A 32 8.62 6.61 0.85
C ILE A 32 7.15 7.03 0.87
N LEU A 33 6.39 6.50 1.83
CA LEU A 33 5.03 6.98 2.11
C LEU A 33 5.12 8.33 2.83
N GLU A 34 4.68 9.39 2.14
CA GLU A 34 4.72 10.77 2.61
C GLU A 34 3.43 11.19 3.30
N LYS A 35 2.29 10.68 2.79
CA LYS A 35 0.97 11.08 3.27
C LYS A 35 -0.08 10.00 2.99
N ILE A 36 -1.05 9.86 3.90
CA ILE A 36 -2.30 9.15 3.68
C ILE A 36 -3.44 10.15 3.76
N THR A 37 -4.33 10.16 2.77
CA THR A 37 -5.53 11.01 2.78
C THR A 37 -6.78 10.14 2.73
N LYS A 38 -7.69 10.31 3.69
CA LYS A 38 -8.97 9.60 3.74
C LYS A 38 -10.10 10.40 3.11
N ARG A 39 -10.99 9.66 2.44
CA ARG A 39 -12.27 10.13 1.92
C ARG A 39 -13.39 9.13 2.21
N LYS A 40 -14.64 9.55 2.04
CA LYS A 40 -15.83 8.74 2.39
C LYS A 40 -15.82 7.31 1.80
N GLY A 41 -15.18 7.11 0.65
CA GLY A 41 -15.13 5.83 -0.05
C GLY A 41 -13.82 5.06 0.03
N GLY A 42 -12.80 5.53 0.75
CA GLY A 42 -11.46 4.93 0.71
C GLY A 42 -10.35 5.87 1.16
N PHE A 43 -9.10 5.51 0.84
CA PHE A 43 -7.93 6.32 1.18
C PHE A 43 -6.91 6.33 0.03
N THR A 44 -6.13 7.40 -0.05
CA THR A 44 -5.05 7.55 -1.02
C THR A 44 -3.70 7.51 -0.30
N LEU A 45 -2.79 6.67 -0.78
CA LEU A 45 -1.39 6.68 -0.39
C LEU A 45 -0.62 7.60 -1.34
N HIS A 46 0.02 8.63 -0.79
CA HIS A 46 0.93 9.50 -1.54
C HIS A 46 2.36 9.08 -1.23
N MET A 47 3.04 8.58 -2.27
CA MET A 47 4.33 7.91 -2.15
C MET A 47 5.36 8.55 -3.08
N GLN A 48 6.62 8.55 -2.67
CA GLN A 48 7.76 8.95 -3.49
C GLN A 48 8.57 7.70 -3.84
N ALA A 49 8.56 7.32 -5.12
CA ALA A 49 9.47 6.33 -5.69
C ALA A 49 10.81 7.01 -6.09
N PRO A 50 11.85 6.28 -6.51
CA PRO A 50 13.14 6.87 -6.85
C PRO A 50 13.08 7.89 -7.99
N THR A 51 12.15 7.70 -8.93
CA THR A 51 12.04 8.47 -10.16
C THR A 51 10.79 9.34 -10.24
N GLU A 52 9.77 9.07 -9.42
CA GLU A 52 8.45 9.71 -9.57
C GLU A 52 7.64 9.75 -8.27
N LYS A 53 6.59 10.57 -8.28
CA LYS A 53 5.57 10.59 -7.25
C LYS A 53 4.41 9.71 -7.67
N ILE A 54 4.01 8.81 -6.78
CA ILE A 54 2.96 7.84 -6.99
C ILE A 54 1.80 8.18 -6.06
N GLU A 55 0.59 8.21 -6.61
CA GLU A 55 -0.64 8.36 -5.84
C GLU A 55 -1.57 7.20 -6.15
N TRP A 56 -1.74 6.30 -5.18
CA TRP A 56 -2.61 5.14 -5.33
C TRP A 56 -3.83 5.25 -4.43
N TYR A 57 -4.98 5.02 -5.03
CA TYR A 57 -6.25 5.01 -4.32
C TYR A 57 -6.69 3.58 -4.00
N PHE A 58 -7.15 3.40 -2.77
CA PHE A 58 -7.69 2.16 -2.24
C PHE A 58 -9.14 2.39 -1.80
N SER A 59 -10.06 1.68 -2.43
CA SER A 59 -11.50 1.80 -2.16
C SER A 59 -11.92 0.92 -1.00
N LYS A 60 -12.80 1.43 -0.14
CA LYS A 60 -13.42 0.61 0.91
C LYS A 60 -14.22 -0.53 0.27
N GLY A 61 -13.89 -1.76 0.66
CA GLY A 61 -14.52 -2.99 0.14
C GLY A 61 -13.82 -3.61 -1.06
N LEU A 62 -12.90 -2.91 -1.73
CA LEU A 62 -12.07 -3.42 -2.83
C LEU A 62 -10.58 -3.35 -2.45
N THR A 63 -10.28 -3.43 -1.16
CA THR A 63 -8.93 -3.34 -0.62
C THR A 63 -8.81 -4.30 0.54
N GLU A 64 -7.81 -5.17 0.45
CA GLU A 64 -7.40 -6.03 1.54
C GLU A 64 -6.27 -5.36 2.33
N ILE A 65 -6.46 -5.24 3.65
CA ILE A 65 -5.43 -4.73 4.55
C ILE A 65 -5.13 -5.80 5.59
N SER A 66 -3.91 -6.32 5.59
CA SER A 66 -3.51 -7.41 6.50
C SER A 66 -2.11 -7.21 7.09
N ILE A 67 -1.90 -7.77 8.28
CA ILE A 67 -0.57 -7.86 8.89
C ILE A 67 0.01 -9.21 8.53
N LYS A 68 0.96 -9.22 7.59
CA LYS A 68 1.68 -10.41 7.17
C LYS A 68 2.98 -10.52 7.98
N ASN A 69 3.53 -11.74 8.04
CA ASN A 69 4.79 -12.03 8.73
C ASN A 69 5.65 -12.90 7.82
N ASP A 70 6.88 -12.47 7.56
CA ASP A 70 7.84 -13.22 6.76
C ASP A 70 9.16 -13.45 7.54
N LYS A 71 10.20 -13.92 6.84
CA LYS A 71 11.53 -14.13 7.43
C LYS A 71 12.20 -12.84 7.91
N LYS A 72 11.77 -11.67 7.43
CA LYS A 72 12.31 -10.34 7.77
C LYS A 72 11.52 -9.65 8.87
N GLY A 73 10.27 -10.07 9.10
CA GLY A 73 9.44 -9.65 10.23
C GLY A 73 8.00 -9.42 9.84
N LYS A 74 7.27 -8.73 10.72
CA LYS A 74 5.89 -8.31 10.44
C LYS A 74 5.87 -7.08 9.54
N TYR A 75 4.91 -7.02 8.64
CA TYR A 75 4.64 -5.87 7.78
C TYR A 75 3.14 -5.71 7.56
N LEU A 76 2.74 -4.47 7.32
CA LEU A 76 1.42 -4.08 6.85
C LEU A 76 1.39 -4.25 5.33
N HIS A 77 0.44 -5.03 4.85
CA HIS A 77 0.18 -5.27 3.44
C HIS A 77 -1.15 -4.62 3.08
N ILE A 78 -1.15 -3.77 2.06
CA ILE A 78 -2.33 -3.09 1.52
C ILE A 78 -2.43 -3.44 0.04
N GLU A 79 -3.41 -4.25 -0.32
CA GLU A 79 -3.56 -4.83 -1.65
C GLU A 79 -4.93 -4.48 -2.24
N HIS A 80 -4.95 -4.13 -3.52
CA HIS A 80 -6.19 -3.97 -4.25
C HIS A 80 -6.81 -5.36 -4.52
N GLU A 81 -8.14 -5.46 -4.53
CA GLU A 81 -8.83 -6.77 -4.56
C GLU A 81 -8.50 -7.68 -5.75
N ASP A 82 -8.04 -7.10 -6.86
CA ASP A 82 -7.67 -7.82 -8.09
C ASP A 82 -6.23 -8.35 -8.04
N GLY A 83 -5.47 -8.05 -6.98
CA GLY A 83 -4.08 -8.45 -6.81
C GLY A 83 -3.11 -7.76 -7.76
N LEU A 84 -3.57 -6.74 -8.50
CA LEU A 84 -2.73 -6.09 -9.52
C LEU A 84 -1.72 -5.14 -8.92
N TYR A 85 -2.01 -4.55 -7.76
CA TYR A 85 -1.05 -3.71 -7.08
C TYR A 85 -1.23 -3.74 -5.56
N TRP A 86 -0.10 -3.60 -4.85
CA TRP A 86 -0.08 -3.56 -3.39
C TRP A 86 1.09 -2.75 -2.84
N VAL A 87 0.99 -2.39 -1.57
CA VAL A 87 2.03 -1.70 -0.82
C VAL A 87 2.34 -2.44 0.47
N ASP A 88 3.62 -2.75 0.66
CA ASP A 88 4.18 -3.30 1.89
C ASP A 88 4.86 -2.20 2.71
N LEU A 89 4.41 -2.02 3.95
CA LEU A 89 4.91 -1.03 4.90
C LEU A 89 5.32 -1.71 6.20
N PRO A 90 6.26 -1.15 6.98
CA PRO A 90 6.44 -1.59 8.36
C PRO A 90 5.14 -1.38 9.15
N PRO A 91 4.88 -2.19 10.19
CA PRO A 91 3.65 -2.12 10.99
C PRO A 91 3.69 -0.90 11.92
N HIS A 92 3.53 0.28 11.32
CA HIS A 92 3.69 1.56 11.99
C HIS A 92 2.40 1.92 12.77
N PRO A 93 2.45 2.11 14.10
CA PRO A 93 1.24 2.29 14.92
C PRO A 93 0.31 3.38 14.41
N GLN A 94 0.85 4.54 14.02
CA GLN A 94 0.03 5.64 13.49
C GLN A 94 -0.69 5.28 12.18
N ILE A 95 -0.09 4.46 11.31
CA ILE A 95 -0.73 4.03 10.06
C ILE A 95 -1.84 3.04 10.39
N LEU A 96 -1.59 2.10 11.30
CA LEU A 96 -2.57 1.09 11.71
C LEU A 96 -3.79 1.73 12.38
N ASP A 97 -3.56 2.63 13.33
CA ASP A 97 -4.64 3.35 14.01
C ASP A 97 -5.42 4.21 13.02
N PHE A 98 -4.73 4.84 12.06
CA PHE A 98 -5.37 5.65 11.04
C PHE A 98 -6.20 4.80 10.08
N LEU A 99 -5.70 3.64 9.61
CA LEU A 99 -6.41 2.80 8.64
C LEU A 99 -7.35 1.77 9.27
N LYS A 100 -7.46 1.71 10.60
CA LYS A 100 -8.22 0.68 11.33
C LYS A 100 -9.65 0.46 10.81
N GLU A 101 -10.36 1.53 10.44
CA GLU A 101 -11.74 1.46 9.94
C GLU A 101 -11.90 0.80 8.55
N PHE A 102 -10.78 0.56 7.86
CA PHE A 102 -10.71 -0.13 6.56
C PHE A 102 -10.20 -1.58 6.71
N MET A 103 -9.86 -2.02 7.93
CA MET A 103 -9.36 -3.37 8.22
C MET A 103 -10.45 -4.32 8.74
N GLU A 104 -11.68 -3.83 8.92
CA GLU A 104 -12.83 -4.56 9.49
C GLU A 104 -13.70 -5.24 8.42
#